data_AF-A0A920W654-F1
#
_entry.id   AF-A0A920W654-F1
#
_cell.length_a   1.000
_cell.length_b   1.000
_cell.length_c   1.000
_cell.angle_alpha   90.00
_cell.angle_beta   90.00
_cell.angle_gamma   90.00
#
_symmetry.space_group_name_H-M   'P 1'
#
loop_
_entity.id
_entity.type
_entity.pdbx_description
1 polymer ?
#
loop_
_entity_poly.entity_id
_entity_poly.type
_entity_poly.pdbx_seq_one_letter_code
_entity_poly.pdbx_strand_id
1 'polypeptide(L)'
;MRNQLSGSCVKQWIFGEFPRFETDTYTFIADYLPTASFDAMEHRNSTVLTAGGGIRSPADRTSRLGSVAHEFFHAWNVERIRPRSLEPFDFTNANISGDLWLAEGFTNYYGALVLQRAGLVPLEVTLDRFSRVINTTTLGAGRQLRSVVEMSQMAPFTDAATAIDPTNFDNTFISYYIWGEAIGLGLDLALRDYTGNQVSLDDYMRALWQRFGNQEVS
;
A
#
# COMPACT_ATOMS: atom_id res chain seq x y z
N MET A 1 28.91 12.64 16.65
CA MET A 1 28.44 12.33 15.28
C MET A 1 26.93 12.54 15.27
N ARG A 2 26.44 13.59 14.63
CA ARG A 2 25.01 13.89 14.53
C ARG A 2 24.45 13.09 13.36
N ASN A 3 23.56 12.14 13.62
CA ASN A 3 22.76 11.49 12.59
C ASN A 3 21.81 12.55 12.01
N GLN A 4 22.17 13.12 10.87
CA GLN A 4 21.20 13.76 9.99
C GLN A 4 20.36 12.65 9.37
N LEU A 5 19.21 12.36 9.97
CA LEU A 5 18.07 11.83 9.23
C LEU A 5 17.59 12.97 8.32
N SER A 6 18.26 13.16 7.18
CA SER A 6 17.77 14.08 6.15
C SER A 6 16.46 13.52 5.62
N GLY A 7 15.35 14.10 6.05
CA GLY A 7 14.00 13.62 5.76
C GLY A 7 13.67 13.66 4.26
N SER A 8 13.84 12.53 3.58
CA SER A 8 13.10 12.19 2.35
C SER A 8 13.37 10.75 1.93
N CYS A 9 12.72 9.77 2.59
CA CYS A 9 12.94 8.35 2.30
C CYS A 9 12.25 7.92 0.98
N VAL A 10 10.95 8.18 0.82
CA VAL A 10 10.17 7.72 -0.36
C VAL A 10 10.54 8.47 -1.64
N LYS A 11 10.58 9.81 -1.61
CA LYS A 11 11.01 10.65 -2.73
C LYS A 11 12.37 10.22 -3.26
N GLN A 12 13.35 10.04 -2.37
CA GLN A 12 14.73 9.89 -2.80
C GLN A 12 15.05 8.45 -3.24
N TRP A 13 14.35 7.46 -2.71
CA TRP A 13 14.61 6.06 -3.05
C TRP A 13 13.76 5.57 -4.23
N ILE A 14 12.53 6.04 -4.36
CA ILE A 14 11.55 5.41 -5.26
C ILE A 14 11.25 6.36 -6.43
N PHE A 15 10.53 7.46 -6.19
CA PHE A 15 9.97 8.26 -7.29
C PHE A 15 10.87 9.36 -7.84
N GLY A 16 11.95 9.72 -7.14
CA GLY A 16 12.86 10.81 -7.51
C GLY A 16 12.38 12.20 -7.11
N GLU A 17 11.08 12.41 -6.98
CA GLU A 17 10.46 13.67 -6.59
C GLU A 17 9.23 13.47 -5.68
N PHE A 18 8.85 14.53 -4.97
CA PHE A 18 7.53 14.59 -4.33
C PHE A 18 6.51 14.96 -5.40
N PRO A 19 5.28 14.47 -5.31
CA PRO A 19 4.22 14.99 -6.14
C PRO A 19 3.99 16.46 -5.79
N ARG A 20 3.43 17.23 -6.73
CA ARG A 20 3.00 18.59 -6.44
C ARG A 20 1.79 18.55 -5.51
N PHE A 21 1.94 19.10 -4.31
CA PHE A 21 0.84 19.32 -3.38
C PHE A 21 0.22 20.69 -3.63
N GLU A 22 -1.10 20.76 -3.75
CA GLU A 22 -1.84 21.99 -4.08
C GLU A 22 -1.65 23.10 -3.04
N THR A 23 -1.42 22.72 -1.78
CA THR A 23 -1.21 23.63 -0.64
C THR A 23 0.27 23.71 -0.22
N ASP A 24 1.20 23.25 -1.06
CA ASP A 24 2.63 23.11 -0.77
C ASP A 24 2.93 22.28 0.51
N THR A 25 1.94 21.53 1.00
CA THR A 25 1.96 20.82 2.28
C THR A 25 1.20 19.50 2.17
N TYR A 26 1.63 18.51 2.95
CA TYR A 26 0.90 17.26 3.15
C TYR A 26 0.55 17.12 4.63
N THR A 27 -0.71 16.81 4.95
CA THR A 27 -1.20 16.81 6.34
C THR A 27 -1.62 15.42 6.81
N PHE A 28 -1.07 14.97 7.94
CA PHE A 28 -1.53 13.74 8.62
C PHE A 28 -2.56 14.09 9.69
N ILE A 29 -3.79 13.61 9.55
CA ILE A 29 -4.88 13.81 10.51
C ILE A 29 -5.05 12.49 11.28
N ALA A 30 -4.40 12.40 12.44
CA ALA A 30 -4.36 11.18 13.25
C ALA A 30 -5.30 11.25 14.45
N ASP A 31 -6.32 10.38 14.47
CA ASP A 31 -7.29 10.23 15.55
C ASP A 31 -7.12 8.88 16.27
N TYR A 32 -6.38 8.90 17.38
CA TYR A 32 -6.08 7.71 18.18
C TYR A 32 -6.80 7.77 19.52
N LEU A 33 -8.02 7.25 19.52
CA LEU A 33 -8.89 7.20 20.70
C LEU A 33 -9.06 5.75 21.16
N PRO A 34 -9.23 5.50 22.47
CA PRO A 34 -9.44 4.14 22.99
C PRO A 34 -10.61 3.38 22.33
N THR A 35 -11.62 4.10 21.86
CA THR A 35 -12.86 3.55 21.29
C THR A 35 -12.92 3.61 19.77
N ALA A 36 -11.89 4.12 19.09
CA ALA A 36 -11.89 4.23 17.63
C ALA A 36 -11.69 2.85 16.98
N SER A 37 -12.39 2.62 15.87
CA SER A 37 -12.08 1.53 14.95
C SER A 37 -10.83 1.88 14.15
N PHE A 38 -10.11 0.86 13.67
CA PHE A 38 -9.01 1.07 12.73
C PHE A 38 -9.56 1.43 11.36
N ASP A 39 -9.04 2.49 10.76
CA ASP A 39 -9.23 2.85 9.36
C ASP A 39 -8.14 3.83 8.93
N ALA A 40 -7.84 3.87 7.64
CA ALA A 40 -6.91 4.81 7.05
C ALA A 40 -7.35 5.14 5.63
N MET A 41 -7.34 6.42 5.28
CA MET A 41 -7.83 6.91 3.99
C MET A 41 -6.85 7.94 3.42
N GLU A 42 -6.42 7.68 2.20
CA GLU A 42 -5.55 8.52 1.42
C GLU A 42 -6.30 9.70 0.78
N HIS A 43 -5.61 10.83 0.68
CA HIS A 43 -6.04 11.96 -0.12
C HIS A 43 -4.81 12.63 -0.76
N ARG A 44 -5.05 13.35 -1.85
CA ARG A 44 -4.01 13.99 -2.67
C ARG A 44 -2.99 14.84 -1.89
N ASN A 45 -3.42 15.48 -0.79
CA ASN A 45 -2.62 16.34 0.09
C ASN A 45 -2.73 16.01 1.60
N SER A 46 -3.38 14.91 1.95
CA SER A 46 -3.57 14.56 3.35
C SER A 46 -3.91 13.09 3.52
N THR A 47 -3.93 12.63 4.75
CA THR A 47 -4.55 11.34 5.08
C THR A 47 -5.25 11.45 6.42
N VAL A 48 -6.34 10.69 6.57
CA VAL A 48 -7.02 10.49 7.85
C VAL A 48 -6.64 9.09 8.35
N LEU A 49 -6.18 9.02 9.59
CA LEU A 49 -5.72 7.80 10.24
C LEU A 49 -6.47 7.62 11.55
N THR A 50 -7.15 6.49 11.72
CA THR A 50 -7.89 6.17 12.95
C THR A 50 -7.45 4.82 13.49
N ALA A 51 -7.31 4.66 14.81
CA ALA A 51 -7.56 3.38 15.49
C ALA A 51 -7.59 3.49 17.01
N GLY A 52 -8.10 2.43 17.63
CA GLY A 52 -7.99 2.10 19.04
C GLY A 52 -6.56 2.22 19.59
N GLY A 53 -6.45 2.73 20.81
CA GLY A 53 -5.16 2.85 21.51
C GLY A 53 -4.48 4.20 21.25
N GLY A 54 -3.14 4.23 21.34
CA GLY A 54 -2.37 5.47 21.23
C GLY A 54 -1.03 5.26 20.53
N ILE A 55 -0.03 6.07 20.89
CA ILE A 55 1.36 5.99 20.40
C ILE A 55 2.35 5.75 21.54
N ARG A 56 1.85 5.21 22.67
CA ARG A 56 2.61 5.08 23.91
C ARG A 56 3.55 3.90 23.87
N SER A 57 3.08 2.73 23.44
CA SER A 57 3.92 1.55 23.37
C SER A 57 4.74 1.53 22.07
N PRO A 58 5.92 0.86 22.05
CA PRO A 58 6.67 0.63 20.82
C PRO A 58 5.84 -0.09 19.75
N ALA A 59 5.03 -1.07 20.14
CA ALA A 59 4.19 -1.83 19.23
C ALA A 59 3.14 -0.93 18.55
N ASP A 60 2.45 -0.08 19.32
CA ASP A 60 1.48 0.86 18.76
C ASP A 60 2.17 1.83 17.78
N ARG A 61 3.33 2.39 18.16
CA ARG A 61 4.09 3.30 17.29
C ARG A 61 4.47 2.65 15.97
N THR A 62 5.00 1.42 16.00
CA THR A 62 5.36 0.69 14.78
C THR A 62 4.13 0.44 13.91
N SER A 63 3.00 0.05 14.51
CA SER A 63 1.74 -0.12 13.78
C SER A 63 1.27 1.20 13.15
N ARG A 64 1.31 2.32 13.88
CA ARG A 64 0.92 3.65 13.35
C ARG A 64 1.82 4.13 12.23
N LEU A 65 3.13 3.93 12.38
CA LEU A 65 4.10 4.24 11.33
C LEU A 65 3.84 3.38 10.08
N GLY A 66 3.39 2.14 10.25
CA GLY A 66 2.90 1.28 9.16
C GLY A 66 1.80 1.95 8.34
N SER A 67 0.71 2.36 9.00
CA SER A 67 -0.40 3.06 8.34
C SER A 67 0.07 4.38 7.72
N VAL A 68 0.82 5.20 8.44
CA VAL A 68 1.37 6.46 7.92
C VAL A 68 2.20 6.24 6.64
N ALA A 69 3.02 5.20 6.61
CA ALA A 69 3.85 4.88 5.45
C ALA A 69 3.02 4.41 4.25
N HIS A 70 2.00 3.57 4.49
CA HIS A 70 1.04 3.12 3.49
C HIS A 70 0.31 4.31 2.88
N GLU A 71 -0.37 5.11 3.71
CA GLU A 71 -1.16 6.25 3.24
C GLU A 71 -0.31 7.34 2.58
N PHE A 72 0.92 7.56 3.06
CA PHE A 72 1.79 8.53 2.41
C PHE A 72 2.30 8.06 1.05
N PHE A 73 2.49 6.75 0.86
CA PHE A 73 2.84 6.20 -0.44
C PHE A 73 1.70 6.39 -1.45
N HIS A 74 0.45 6.41 -0.97
CA HIS A 74 -0.70 6.66 -1.83
C HIS A 74 -0.71 8.04 -2.49
N ALA A 75 0.03 9.01 -1.95
CA ALA A 75 0.22 10.30 -2.61
C ALA A 75 0.78 10.17 -4.04
N TRP A 76 1.52 9.09 -4.33
CA TRP A 76 1.92 8.73 -5.70
C TRP A 76 0.98 7.68 -6.30
N ASN A 77 0.76 6.57 -5.60
CA ASN A 77 0.02 5.41 -6.10
C ASN A 77 -1.45 5.47 -5.66
N VAL A 78 -2.43 5.42 -6.56
CA VAL A 78 -3.87 5.73 -6.32
C VAL A 78 -4.20 7.21 -6.51
N GLU A 79 -3.59 8.15 -5.78
CA GLU A 79 -3.99 9.56 -5.87
C GLU A 79 -3.50 10.28 -7.14
N ARG A 80 -2.56 9.67 -7.87
CA ARG A 80 -2.01 10.21 -9.14
C ARG A 80 -1.68 9.11 -10.15
N ILE A 81 -1.07 8.02 -9.74
CA ILE A 81 -1.01 6.78 -10.55
C ILE A 81 -2.32 6.03 -10.28
N ARG A 82 -3.39 6.46 -10.94
CA ARG A 82 -4.75 5.95 -10.68
C ARG A 82 -5.18 4.92 -11.72
N PRO A 83 -5.78 3.78 -11.31
CA PRO A 83 -6.48 2.90 -12.25
C PRO A 83 -7.58 3.65 -13.00
N ARG A 84 -7.63 3.49 -14.33
CA ARG A 84 -8.68 4.11 -15.16
C ARG A 84 -10.08 3.65 -14.76
N SER A 85 -10.22 2.44 -14.24
CA SER A 85 -11.49 1.89 -13.73
C SER A 85 -12.06 2.64 -12.53
N LEU A 86 -11.27 3.50 -11.87
CA LEU A 86 -11.70 4.32 -10.73
C LEU A 86 -11.94 5.78 -11.11
N GLU A 87 -11.76 6.16 -12.38
CA GLU A 87 -11.96 7.55 -12.81
C GLU A 87 -12.73 7.66 -14.15
N PRO A 88 -13.79 8.48 -14.21
CA PRO A 88 -14.39 9.27 -13.12
C PRO A 88 -15.11 8.38 -12.09
N PHE A 89 -15.18 8.84 -10.84
CA PHE A 89 -15.91 8.13 -9.78
C PHE A 89 -17.42 8.16 -10.04
N ASP A 90 -18.04 6.97 -10.08
CA ASP A 90 -19.49 6.83 -9.95
C ASP A 90 -19.87 6.83 -8.47
N PHE A 91 -20.52 7.89 -7.99
CA PHE A 91 -21.01 7.98 -6.61
C PHE A 91 -22.37 7.31 -6.39
N THR A 92 -22.96 6.74 -7.44
CA THR A 92 -24.28 6.09 -7.42
C THR A 92 -24.20 4.57 -7.51
N ASN A 93 -23.09 4.01 -8.01
CA ASN A 93 -22.85 2.57 -8.10
C ASN A 93 -21.45 2.18 -7.61
N ALA A 94 -21.21 0.87 -7.46
CA ALA A 94 -19.89 0.34 -7.13
C ALA A 94 -18.90 0.54 -8.30
N ASN A 95 -17.75 1.14 -8.01
CA ASN A 95 -16.64 1.25 -8.96
C ASN A 95 -15.79 -0.04 -8.89
N ILE A 96 -16.04 -0.98 -9.79
CA ILE A 96 -15.31 -2.26 -9.82
C ILE A 96 -13.97 -2.08 -10.54
N SER A 97 -12.87 -2.38 -9.86
CA SER A 97 -11.51 -2.30 -10.42
C SER A 97 -10.77 -3.63 -10.35
N GLY A 98 -10.12 -4.00 -11.45
CA GLY A 98 -9.22 -5.16 -11.51
C GLY A 98 -7.79 -4.86 -11.07
N ASP A 99 -7.48 -3.61 -10.75
CA ASP A 99 -6.11 -3.12 -10.61
C ASP A 99 -5.70 -2.83 -9.16
N LEU A 100 -6.59 -3.09 -8.19
CA LEU A 100 -6.33 -2.81 -6.76
C LEU A 100 -5.19 -3.64 -6.18
N TRP A 101 -4.85 -4.79 -6.75
CA TRP A 101 -3.66 -5.54 -6.34
C TRP A 101 -2.36 -4.76 -6.56
N LEU A 102 -2.32 -3.89 -7.57
CA LEU A 102 -1.20 -2.97 -7.79
C LEU A 102 -1.39 -1.73 -6.92
N ALA A 103 -2.60 -1.16 -6.93
CA ALA A 103 -2.90 0.09 -6.22
C ALA A 103 -2.68 -0.03 -4.71
N GLU A 104 -3.17 -1.12 -4.11
CA GLU A 104 -3.08 -1.40 -2.68
C GLU A 104 -1.94 -2.35 -2.32
N GLY A 105 -1.78 -3.42 -3.10
CA GLY A 105 -0.79 -4.44 -2.75
C GLY A 105 0.66 -3.94 -2.89
N PHE A 106 0.97 -3.15 -3.92
CA PHE A 106 2.32 -2.58 -4.03
C PHE A 106 2.55 -1.51 -2.97
N THR A 107 1.52 -0.75 -2.63
CA THR A 107 1.57 0.22 -1.52
C THR A 107 1.85 -0.50 -0.20
N ASN A 108 1.25 -1.67 0.03
CA ASN A 108 1.52 -2.49 1.21
C ASN A 108 2.98 -3.00 1.27
N TYR A 109 3.50 -3.48 0.14
CA TYR A 109 4.91 -3.88 0.01
C TYR A 109 5.84 -2.71 0.34
N TYR A 110 5.58 -1.55 -0.25
CA TYR A 110 6.39 -0.36 -0.03
C TYR A 110 6.25 0.19 1.38
N GLY A 111 5.06 0.19 1.99
CA GLY A 111 4.84 0.61 3.36
C GLY A 111 5.72 -0.17 4.35
N ALA A 112 5.87 -1.48 4.16
CA ALA A 112 6.80 -2.29 4.95
C ALA A 112 8.27 -1.96 4.65
N LEU A 113 8.63 -1.87 3.36
CA LEU A 113 10.00 -1.69 2.91
C LEU A 113 10.56 -0.31 3.29
N VAL A 114 9.78 0.76 3.18
CA VAL A 114 10.23 2.13 3.45
C VAL A 114 10.53 2.35 4.92
N LEU A 115 9.77 1.71 5.81
CA LEU A 115 10.05 1.74 7.25
C LEU A 115 11.37 1.03 7.58
N GLN A 116 11.63 -0.10 6.94
CA GLN A 116 12.89 -0.84 7.09
C GLN A 116 14.07 -0.03 6.56
N ARG A 117 13.97 0.50 5.34
CA ARG A 117 15.01 1.33 4.72
C ARG A 117 15.27 2.62 5.51
N ALA A 118 14.24 3.18 6.16
CA ALA A 118 14.37 4.32 7.07
C ALA A 118 14.97 3.98 8.44
N GLY A 119 15.26 2.70 8.72
CA GLY A 119 15.79 2.25 10.01
C GLY A 119 14.79 2.37 11.15
N LEU A 120 13.49 2.55 10.84
CA LEU A 120 12.42 2.64 11.84
C LEU A 120 11.94 1.27 12.31
N VAL A 121 12.17 0.24 11.49
CA VAL A 121 11.79 -1.14 11.76
C VAL A 121 13.00 -2.05 11.49
N PRO A 122 13.35 -2.98 12.40
CA PRO A 122 14.42 -3.96 12.17
C PRO A 122 14.13 -4.86 10.97
N LEU A 123 15.18 -5.34 10.31
CA LEU A 123 15.06 -6.19 9.12
C LEU A 123 14.23 -7.46 9.41
N GLU A 124 14.40 -8.04 10.59
CA GLU A 124 13.73 -9.28 11.02
C GLU A 124 12.20 -9.11 11.02
N VAL A 125 11.71 -7.94 11.45
CA VAL A 125 10.27 -7.64 11.47
C VAL A 125 9.70 -7.56 10.05
N THR A 126 10.48 -7.02 9.10
CA THR A 126 10.09 -6.95 7.68
C THR A 126 10.13 -8.33 7.02
N LEU A 127 11.16 -9.13 7.31
CA LEU A 127 11.26 -10.51 6.80
C LEU A 127 10.13 -11.40 7.33
N ASP A 128 9.76 -11.23 8.60
CA ASP A 128 8.62 -11.93 9.21
C ASP A 128 7.29 -11.55 8.54
N ARG A 129 7.11 -10.27 8.18
CA ARG A 129 5.93 -9.82 7.42
C ARG A 129 5.89 -10.48 6.04
N PHE A 130 6.99 -10.41 5.28
CA PHE A 130 7.06 -11.02 3.95
C PHE A 130 6.86 -12.53 3.98
N SER A 131 7.38 -13.21 5.00
CA SER A 131 7.13 -14.64 5.21
C SER A 131 5.64 -14.95 5.42
N ARG A 132 4.93 -14.13 6.23
CA ARG A 132 3.48 -14.27 6.42
C ARG A 132 2.72 -14.03 5.11
N VAL A 133 3.07 -12.97 4.38
CA VAL A 133 2.45 -12.63 3.08
C VAL A 133 2.59 -13.78 2.09
N ILE A 134 3.80 -14.33 1.92
CA ILE A 134 4.06 -15.49 1.05
C ILE A 134 3.22 -16.69 1.50
N ASN A 135 3.20 -17.00 2.79
CA ASN A 135 2.43 -18.14 3.31
C ASN A 135 0.93 -17.96 3.07
N THR A 136 0.37 -16.80 3.38
CA THR A 136 -1.06 -16.51 3.15
C THR A 136 -1.43 -16.67 1.68
N THR A 137 -0.64 -16.13 0.76
CA THR A 137 -0.92 -16.22 -0.68
C THR A 137 -0.72 -17.63 -1.25
N THR A 138 0.33 -18.34 -0.83
CA THR A 138 0.68 -19.66 -1.41
C THR A 138 -0.15 -20.81 -0.84
N LEU A 139 -0.58 -20.69 0.43
CA LEU A 139 -1.35 -21.72 1.12
C LEU A 139 -2.87 -21.46 1.07
N GLY A 140 -3.31 -20.24 0.79
CA GLY A 140 -4.72 -19.88 0.72
C GLY A 140 -5.45 -20.62 -0.42
N ALA A 141 -6.56 -21.30 -0.09
CA ALA A 141 -7.35 -22.07 -1.06
C ALA A 141 -7.98 -21.18 -2.15
N GLY A 142 -8.30 -19.93 -1.82
CA GLY A 142 -8.90 -18.96 -2.75
C GLY A 142 -8.07 -18.71 -4.01
N ARG A 143 -6.75 -18.95 -3.98
CA ARG A 143 -5.86 -18.81 -5.14
C ARG A 143 -6.18 -19.78 -6.28
N GLN A 144 -6.88 -20.87 -5.99
CA GLN A 144 -7.32 -21.87 -6.98
C GLN A 144 -8.65 -21.50 -7.63
N LEU A 145 -9.36 -20.51 -7.08
CA LEU A 145 -10.72 -20.16 -7.48
C LEU A 145 -10.77 -18.85 -8.25
N ARG A 146 -9.92 -17.89 -7.89
CA ARG A 146 -9.87 -16.56 -8.51
C ARG A 146 -8.43 -16.09 -8.65
N SER A 147 -8.19 -15.34 -9.73
CA SER A 147 -6.98 -14.56 -9.93
C SER A 147 -6.93 -13.33 -9.01
N VAL A 148 -5.75 -12.72 -8.88
CA VAL A 148 -5.58 -11.49 -8.11
C VAL A 148 -6.39 -10.30 -8.65
N VAL A 149 -6.63 -10.29 -9.98
CA VAL A 149 -7.49 -9.30 -10.65
C VAL A 149 -8.94 -9.50 -10.22
N GLU A 150 -9.43 -10.73 -10.22
CA GLU A 150 -10.78 -11.05 -9.74
C GLU A 150 -10.92 -10.77 -8.23
N MET A 151 -9.87 -11.00 -7.42
CA MET A 151 -9.89 -10.59 -6.00
C MET A 151 -9.99 -9.07 -5.85
N SER A 152 -9.35 -8.29 -6.73
CA SER A 152 -9.46 -6.82 -6.74
C SER A 152 -10.90 -6.40 -7.08
N GLN A 153 -11.55 -7.06 -8.03
CA GLN A 153 -12.93 -6.78 -8.42
C GLN A 153 -13.94 -7.07 -7.30
N MET A 154 -13.54 -7.85 -6.30
CA MET A 154 -14.37 -8.13 -5.12
C MET A 154 -14.37 -7.02 -4.07
N ALA A 155 -13.50 -6.00 -4.17
CA ALA A 155 -13.35 -4.97 -3.15
C ALA A 155 -14.67 -4.34 -2.66
N PRO A 156 -15.64 -3.95 -3.52
CA PRO A 156 -16.91 -3.38 -3.06
C PRO A 156 -17.77 -4.32 -2.18
N PHE A 157 -17.41 -5.60 -2.11
CA PHE A 157 -18.15 -6.65 -1.41
C PHE A 157 -17.37 -7.27 -0.26
N THR A 158 -16.16 -6.79 0.00
CA THR A 158 -15.25 -7.34 1.01
C THR A 158 -14.60 -6.27 1.87
N ASP A 159 -14.43 -5.06 1.33
CA ASP A 159 -13.88 -3.91 2.03
C ASP A 159 -15.01 -3.09 2.67
N ALA A 160 -15.04 -3.04 3.99
CA ALA A 160 -16.11 -2.45 4.82
C ALA A 160 -17.56 -2.91 4.52
N ALA A 161 -17.74 -3.87 3.62
CA ALA A 161 -19.03 -4.41 3.19
C ALA A 161 -19.30 -5.80 3.80
N THR A 162 -20.58 -6.16 3.92
CA THR A 162 -20.97 -7.51 4.35
C THR A 162 -20.46 -8.54 3.35
N ALA A 163 -19.61 -9.46 3.80
CA ALA A 163 -19.10 -10.53 2.96
C ALA A 163 -20.24 -11.31 2.28
N ILE A 164 -20.08 -11.58 0.97
CA ILE A 164 -21.10 -12.26 0.15
C ILE A 164 -21.36 -13.70 0.63
N ASP A 165 -20.36 -14.36 1.21
CA ASP A 165 -20.48 -15.69 1.82
C ASP A 165 -19.88 -15.67 3.23
N PRO A 166 -20.67 -15.44 4.29
CA PRO A 166 -20.16 -15.35 5.65
C PRO A 166 -19.62 -16.70 6.19
N THR A 167 -19.83 -17.81 5.48
CA THR A 167 -19.49 -19.16 5.96
C THR A 167 -18.25 -19.76 5.31
N ASN A 168 -17.93 -19.38 4.07
CA ASN A 168 -16.82 -19.96 3.30
C ASN A 168 -15.87 -18.89 2.71
N PHE A 169 -15.93 -17.66 3.21
CA PHE A 169 -15.13 -16.54 2.72
C PHE A 169 -13.62 -16.84 2.70
N ASP A 170 -13.07 -17.37 3.80
CA ASP A 170 -11.64 -17.64 3.96
C ASP A 170 -11.09 -18.65 2.94
N ASN A 171 -11.93 -19.54 2.42
CA ASN A 171 -11.54 -20.51 1.39
C ASN A 171 -11.70 -19.97 -0.03
N THR A 172 -12.42 -18.86 -0.21
CA THR A 172 -12.81 -18.33 -1.52
C THR A 172 -12.21 -16.95 -1.82
N PHE A 173 -11.63 -16.28 -0.82
CA PHE A 173 -11.05 -14.96 -0.95
C PHE A 173 -9.63 -14.92 -0.36
N ILE A 174 -8.74 -14.22 -1.05
CA ILE A 174 -7.45 -13.79 -0.55
C ILE A 174 -7.40 -12.29 -0.80
N SER A 175 -7.07 -11.53 0.24
CA SER A 175 -6.98 -10.07 0.13
C SER A 175 -6.06 -9.67 -1.03
N TYR A 176 -6.57 -8.80 -1.91
CA TYR A 176 -5.79 -8.24 -3.01
C TYR A 176 -4.64 -7.35 -2.51
N TYR A 177 -4.73 -6.81 -1.29
CA TYR A 177 -3.61 -6.18 -0.59
C TYR A 177 -2.48 -7.19 -0.36
N ILE A 178 -2.78 -8.34 0.25
CA ILE A 178 -1.75 -9.34 0.62
C ILE A 178 -1.18 -10.02 -0.62
N TRP A 179 -2.05 -10.42 -1.55
CA TRP A 179 -1.59 -11.06 -2.79
C TRP A 179 -0.81 -10.07 -3.66
N GLY A 180 -1.27 -8.83 -3.79
CA GLY A 180 -0.52 -7.79 -4.47
C GLY A 180 0.82 -7.47 -3.80
N GLU A 181 0.92 -7.48 -2.46
CA GLU A 181 2.18 -7.36 -1.72
C GLU A 181 3.14 -8.51 -2.06
N ALA A 182 2.64 -9.74 -2.14
CA ALA A 182 3.42 -10.90 -2.56
C ALA A 182 3.94 -10.77 -3.99
N ILE A 183 3.12 -10.25 -4.91
CA ILE A 183 3.51 -9.97 -6.29
C ILE A 183 4.56 -8.86 -6.35
N GLY A 184 4.39 -7.78 -5.59
CA GLY A 184 5.37 -6.70 -5.49
C GLY A 184 6.74 -7.20 -5.03
N LEU A 185 6.77 -7.98 -3.95
CA LEU A 185 8.00 -8.61 -3.47
C LEU A 185 8.63 -9.54 -4.52
N GLY A 186 7.82 -10.42 -5.12
CA GLY A 186 8.30 -11.37 -6.14
C GLY A 186 8.86 -10.66 -7.38
N LEU A 187 8.20 -9.59 -7.83
CA LEU A 187 8.64 -8.78 -8.96
C LEU A 187 9.93 -8.02 -8.66
N ASP A 188 10.07 -7.43 -7.46
CA ASP A 188 11.32 -6.75 -7.07
C ASP A 188 12.50 -7.73 -7.10
N LEU A 189 12.34 -8.90 -6.48
CA LEU A 189 13.38 -9.93 -6.44
C LEU A 189 13.71 -10.48 -7.84
N ALA A 190 12.70 -10.72 -8.68
CA ALA A 190 12.89 -11.20 -10.04
C ALA A 190 13.64 -10.16 -10.90
N LEU A 191 13.24 -8.89 -10.85
CA LEU A 191 13.92 -7.82 -11.60
C LEU A 191 15.40 -7.73 -11.20
N ARG A 192 15.68 -7.79 -9.90
CA ARG A 192 17.05 -7.78 -9.38
C ARG A 192 17.86 -8.98 -9.88
N ASP A 193 17.29 -10.17 -9.81
CA ASP A 193 17.96 -11.40 -10.26
C ASP A 193 18.26 -11.36 -11.77
N TYR A 194 17.25 -11.08 -12.60
CA TYR A 194 17.40 -11.07 -14.06
C TYR A 194 18.33 -9.98 -14.60
N THR A 195 18.52 -8.90 -13.86
CA THR A 195 19.32 -7.75 -14.30
C THR A 195 20.65 -7.61 -13.58
N GLY A 196 20.99 -8.53 -12.68
CA GLY A 196 22.19 -8.43 -11.85
C GLY A 196 22.18 -7.19 -10.95
N ASN A 197 21.04 -6.92 -10.31
CA ASN A 197 20.74 -5.76 -9.45
C ASN A 197 20.75 -4.39 -10.15
N GLN A 198 20.63 -4.33 -11.48
CA GLN A 198 20.55 -3.05 -12.20
C GLN A 198 19.15 -2.44 -12.21
N VAL A 199 18.11 -3.27 -12.13
CA VAL A 199 16.72 -2.86 -12.11
C VAL A 199 16.01 -3.47 -10.91
N SER A 200 15.14 -2.69 -10.30
CA SER A 200 14.31 -3.07 -9.16
C SER A 200 12.87 -2.62 -9.36
N LEU A 201 11.99 -2.97 -8.42
CA LEU A 201 10.63 -2.44 -8.42
C LEU A 201 10.59 -0.91 -8.30
N ASP A 202 11.62 -0.31 -7.69
CA ASP A 202 11.73 1.15 -7.56
C ASP A 202 11.78 1.81 -8.95
N ASP A 203 12.50 1.20 -9.89
CA ASP A 203 12.62 1.68 -11.26
C ASP A 203 11.31 1.50 -12.03
N TYR A 204 10.61 0.39 -11.79
CA TYR A 204 9.28 0.16 -12.34
C TYR A 204 8.26 1.21 -11.85
N MET A 205 8.20 1.47 -10.54
CA MET A 205 7.30 2.47 -9.98
C MET A 205 7.65 3.88 -10.43
N ARG A 206 8.95 4.20 -10.58
CA ARG A 206 9.39 5.47 -11.14
C ARG A 206 8.97 5.62 -12.60
N ALA A 207 9.05 4.57 -13.40
CA ALA A 207 8.58 4.58 -14.79
C ALA A 207 7.05 4.77 -14.86
N LEU A 208 6.28 4.13 -13.98
CA LEU A 208 4.84 4.36 -13.87
C LEU A 208 4.53 5.81 -13.50
N TRP A 209 5.23 6.36 -12.50
CA TRP A 209 5.08 7.74 -12.07
C TRP A 209 5.33 8.73 -13.22
N GLN A 210 6.44 8.59 -13.93
CA GLN A 210 6.79 9.47 -15.06
C GLN A 210 5.76 9.40 -16.20
N ARG A 211 5.18 8.22 -16.43
CA ARG A 211 4.28 7.99 -17.55
C ARG A 211 2.83 8.37 -17.24
N PHE A 212 2.38 8.14 -16.01
CA PHE A 212 0.95 8.22 -15.67
C PHE A 212 0.66 9.21 -14.54
N GLY A 213 1.56 9.41 -13.57
CA GLY A 213 1.29 10.27 -12.41
C GLY A 213 1.78 11.72 -12.53
N ASN A 214 2.93 11.95 -13.18
CA ASN A 214 3.51 13.31 -13.31
C ASN A 214 2.89 14.14 -14.46
N GLN A 215 1.88 13.59 -15.14
CA GLN A 215 1.18 14.30 -16.23
C GLN A 215 -0.13 14.93 -15.78
N GLU A 216 -0.61 14.64 -14.56
CA GLU A 216 -1.81 15.26 -14.00
C GLU A 216 -1.51 16.70 -13.57
N VAL A 217 -1.59 17.62 -14.52
CA VAL A 217 -1.88 19.03 -14.20
C VAL A 217 -3.38 19.10 -13.98
N SER A 218 -3.77 19.34 -12.71
CA SER A 218 -5.15 19.64 -12.30
C SER A 218 -5.83 20.66 -13.20
#